data_AF-A0A957TRS9-F1
#
_entry.id   AF-A0A957TRS9-F1
#
_cell.length_a   1.000
_cell.length_b   1.000
_cell.length_c   1.000
_cell.angle_alpha   90.00
_cell.angle_beta   90.00
_cell.angle_gamma   90.00
#
_symmetry.space_group_name_H-M   'P 1'
#
loop_
_entity.id
_entity.type
_entity.pdbx_description
1 polymer ?
#
loop_
_entity_poly.entity_id
_entity_poly.type
_entity_poly.pdbx_seq_one_letter_code
_entity_poly.pdbx_strand_id
1 'polypeptide(L)'
;GTLAPWAAVASLPFAPEIVLPTLRYLTELHLQTATPYGFKCSFNPTYPVHTEDGKRGALGWVSPWHLGINQGPIVIMTENYRSGLVWQLMRSCPYLALGLQRAGFEGGWLTAVG
;
A
#
# COMPACT_ATOMS: atom_id res chain seq x y z
N GLY A 1 -9.47 -5.26 14.78
CA GLY A 1 -10.14 -3.97 14.51
C GLY A 1 -9.22 -2.88 13.95
N THR A 2 -7.91 -3.11 13.79
CA THR A 2 -6.98 -2.11 13.25
C THR A 2 -6.84 -2.28 11.75
N LEU A 3 -6.99 -1.18 11.01
CA LEU A 3 -6.90 -1.09 9.56
C LEU A 3 -5.59 -0.38 9.17
N ALA A 4 -4.99 -0.84 8.07
CA ALA A 4 -3.71 -0.36 7.57
C ALA A 4 -3.88 0.19 6.15
N PRO A 5 -4.01 1.53 5.97
CA PRO A 5 -4.20 2.15 4.65
C PRO A 5 -3.17 1.70 3.61
N TRP A 6 -1.90 1.58 4.01
CA TRP A 6 -0.82 1.19 3.11
C TRP A 6 -1.01 -0.20 2.50
N ALA A 7 -1.64 -1.14 3.22
CA ALA A 7 -1.90 -2.48 2.72
C ALA A 7 -2.93 -2.48 1.58
N ALA A 8 -3.95 -1.61 1.69
CA ALA A 8 -4.90 -1.41 0.60
C ALA A 8 -4.20 -0.83 -0.63
N VAL A 9 -3.40 0.23 -0.48
CA VAL A 9 -2.65 0.81 -1.61
C VAL A 9 -1.68 -0.20 -2.23
N ALA A 10 -0.97 -0.97 -1.41
CA ALA A 10 -0.03 -1.99 -1.90
C ALA A 10 -0.72 -3.10 -2.72
N SER A 11 -2.04 -3.22 -2.61
CA SER A 11 -2.85 -4.16 -3.39
C SER A 11 -3.37 -3.58 -4.71
N LEU A 12 -3.05 -2.32 -5.02
CA LEU A 12 -3.59 -1.59 -6.18
C LEU A 12 -3.37 -2.30 -7.53
N PRO A 13 -2.20 -2.90 -7.82
CA PRO A 13 -2.01 -3.65 -9.06
C PRO A 13 -2.88 -4.90 -9.22
N PHE A 14 -3.46 -5.40 -8.12
CA PHE A 14 -4.19 -6.67 -8.10
C PHE A 14 -5.72 -6.49 -8.09
N ALA A 15 -6.22 -5.46 -7.40
CA ALA A 15 -7.65 -5.20 -7.25
C ALA A 15 -7.98 -3.70 -7.29
N PRO A 16 -7.67 -3.00 -8.39
CA PRO A 16 -7.84 -1.55 -8.48
C PRO A 16 -9.28 -1.09 -8.26
N GLU A 17 -10.26 -1.89 -8.67
CA GLU A 17 -11.69 -1.65 -8.51
C GLU A 17 -12.15 -1.65 -7.04
N ILE A 18 -11.41 -2.33 -6.15
CA ILE A 18 -11.67 -2.33 -4.70
C ILE A 18 -10.82 -1.25 -4.03
N VAL A 19 -9.56 -1.15 -4.43
CA VAL A 19 -8.58 -0.26 -3.78
C VAL A 19 -8.91 1.20 -4.05
N LEU A 20 -9.22 1.61 -5.28
CA LEU A 20 -9.47 3.03 -5.60
C LEU A 20 -10.65 3.63 -4.82
N PRO A 21 -11.83 2.97 -4.71
CA PRO A 21 -12.90 3.46 -3.82
C PRO A 21 -12.48 3.49 -2.35
N THR A 22 -11.72 2.49 -1.89
CA THR A 22 -11.19 2.45 -0.52
C THR A 22 -10.29 3.66 -0.24
N LEU A 23 -9.41 4.02 -1.17
CA LEU A 23 -8.53 5.19 -1.00
C LEU A 23 -9.31 6.51 -0.96
N ARG A 24 -10.35 6.65 -1.79
CA ARG A 24 -11.25 7.82 -1.74
C ARG A 24 -11.90 7.95 -0.37
N TYR A 25 -12.44 6.86 0.16
CA TYR A 25 -13.04 6.82 1.49
C TYR A 25 -12.02 7.16 2.60
N LEU A 26 -10.80 6.63 2.53
CA LEU A 26 -9.74 6.95 3.50
C LEU A 26 -9.29 8.43 3.44
N THR A 27 -9.33 9.04 2.25
CA THR A 27 -9.09 10.48 2.05
C THR A 27 -10.23 11.33 2.61
N GLU A 28 -11.49 10.93 2.43
CA GLU A 28 -12.66 11.57 3.04
C GLU A 28 -12.64 11.51 4.58
N LEU A 29 -12.08 10.42 5.13
CA LEU A 29 -11.82 10.28 6.55
C LEU A 29 -10.65 11.14 7.06
N HIS A 30 -9.98 11.91 6.20
CA HIS A 30 -8.82 12.73 6.53
C HIS A 30 -7.69 11.95 7.23
N LEU A 31 -7.52 10.65 6.89
CA LEU A 31 -6.41 9.83 7.40
C LEU A 31 -5.07 10.14 6.72
N GLN A 32 -5.12 10.91 5.63
CA GLN A 32 -3.95 11.57 5.07
C GLN A 32 -3.53 12.72 6.00
N THR A 33 -2.25 12.75 6.35
CA THR A 33 -1.74 13.79 7.25
C THR A 33 -1.39 15.06 6.50
N ALA A 34 -1.25 16.18 7.22
CA ALA A 34 -0.59 17.38 6.70
C ALA A 34 0.92 17.18 6.44
N THR A 35 1.48 16.00 6.70
CA THR A 35 2.90 15.70 6.45
C THR A 35 3.10 15.28 4.99
N PRO A 36 4.31 15.44 4.42
CA PRO A 36 4.57 15.09 3.01
C PRO A 36 4.56 13.57 2.73
N TYR A 37 4.33 12.74 3.75
CA TYR A 37 4.43 11.27 3.66
C TYR A 37 3.07 10.56 3.52
N GLY A 38 1.98 11.30 3.28
CA GLY A 38 0.68 10.73 2.95
C GLY A 38 -0.06 10.11 4.14
N PHE A 39 -0.56 8.88 3.96
CA PHE A 39 -1.38 8.17 4.94
C PHE A 39 -0.58 7.71 6.16
N LYS A 40 -1.20 7.82 7.34
CA LYS A 40 -0.69 7.19 8.56
C LYS A 40 -0.59 5.68 8.41
N CYS A 41 0.31 5.09 9.19
CA CYS A 41 0.58 3.66 9.20
C CYS A 41 -0.69 2.81 9.40
N SER A 42 -1.47 3.09 10.45
CA SER A 42 -2.68 2.34 10.78
C SER A 42 -3.64 3.17 11.62
N PHE A 43 -4.90 2.77 11.68
CA PHE A 43 -5.91 3.32 12.59
C PHE A 43 -6.88 2.23 13.05
N ASN A 44 -7.59 2.46 14.15
CA ASN A 44 -8.60 1.55 14.67
C ASN A 44 -9.82 2.36 15.11
N PRO A 45 -10.91 2.40 14.30
CA PRO A 45 -12.10 3.18 14.60
C PRO A 45 -12.87 2.63 15.82
N THR A 46 -12.65 1.36 16.16
CA THR A 46 -13.32 0.73 17.29
C THR A 46 -12.58 0.93 18.62
N TYR A 47 -11.31 1.36 18.59
CA TYR A 47 -10.53 1.53 19.81
C TYR A 47 -11.03 2.73 20.64
N PRO A 48 -11.24 2.56 21.96
CA PRO A 48 -11.68 3.65 22.81
C PRO A 48 -10.55 4.68 22.97
N VAL A 49 -10.80 5.89 22.50
CA VAL A 49 -9.94 7.05 22.74
C VAL A 49 -10.79 8.12 23.40
N HIS A 50 -10.38 8.55 24.59
CA HIS A 50 -10.95 9.72 25.25
C HIS A 50 -10.26 10.95 24.66
N THR A 51 -11.02 11.85 24.02
CA THR A 51 -10.52 13.21 23.79
C THR A 51 -10.64 14.03 25.07
N GLU A 52 -9.87 15.10 25.21
CA GLU A 52 -9.98 16.03 26.35
C GLU A 52 -11.43 16.56 26.51
N ASP A 53 -12.18 16.62 25.41
CA ASP A 53 -13.58 17.03 25.35
C ASP A 53 -14.59 15.89 25.65
N GLY A 54 -14.12 14.69 26.00
CA GLY A 54 -14.94 13.51 26.29
C GLY A 54 -15.64 12.88 25.07
N LYS A 55 -15.36 13.34 23.86
CA LYS A 55 -15.96 12.83 22.62
C LYS A 55 -15.17 11.66 22.07
N ARG A 56 -15.86 10.62 21.60
CA ARG A 56 -15.21 9.57 20.81
C ARG A 56 -14.85 10.16 19.45
N GLY A 57 -13.55 10.35 19.19
CA GLY A 57 -13.09 10.75 17.85
C GLY A 57 -13.58 9.75 16.81
N ALA A 58 -14.07 10.24 15.66
CA ALA A 58 -14.68 9.41 14.61
C ALA A 58 -13.76 8.29 14.08
N LEU A 59 -12.44 8.41 14.30
CA LEU A 59 -11.41 7.47 13.82
C LEU A 59 -10.82 6.58 14.92
N GLY A 60 -11.28 6.70 16.17
CA GLY A 60 -10.68 5.99 17.30
C GLY A 60 -9.18 6.26 17.43
N TRP A 61 -8.37 5.21 17.56
CA TRP A 61 -6.91 5.32 17.63
C TRP A 61 -6.29 5.49 16.24
N VAL A 62 -5.35 6.42 16.09
CA VAL A 62 -4.57 6.60 14.85
C VAL A 62 -3.09 6.56 15.20
N SER A 63 -2.31 5.80 14.43
CA SER A 63 -0.85 5.73 14.63
C SER A 63 -0.19 7.09 14.40
N PRO A 64 0.67 7.57 15.30
CA PRO A 64 1.39 8.83 15.09
C PRO A 64 2.53 8.67 14.05
N TRP A 65 2.92 7.45 13.71
CA TRP A 65 4.14 7.16 12.96
C TRP A 65 3.92 6.88 11.47
N HIS A 66 4.97 7.13 10.70
CA HIS A 66 5.16 6.58 9.36
C HIS A 66 6.33 5.60 9.42
N LEU A 67 6.18 4.43 8.80
CA LEU A 67 7.21 3.41 8.76
C LEU A 67 7.65 3.21 7.31
N GLY A 68 8.96 3.25 7.05
CA GLY A 68 9.50 3.13 5.69
C GLY A 68 9.07 1.84 5.00
N ILE A 69 9.01 0.73 5.73
CA ILE A 69 8.53 -0.56 5.24
C ILE A 69 7.05 -0.54 4.80
N ASN A 70 6.26 0.42 5.26
CA ASN A 70 4.86 0.59 4.86
C ASN A 70 4.74 1.59 3.71
N GLN A 71 5.55 2.64 3.71
CA GLN A 71 5.55 3.68 2.68
C GLN A 71 6.17 3.22 1.36
N GLY A 72 7.22 2.41 1.42
CA GLY A 72 7.88 1.85 0.23
C GLY A 72 6.90 1.11 -0.69
N PRO A 73 6.13 0.13 -0.18
CA PRO A 73 5.13 -0.58 -0.97
C PRO A 73 4.05 0.33 -1.57
N ILE A 74 3.62 1.40 -0.88
CA ILE A 74 2.66 2.36 -1.43
C ILE A 74 3.18 2.91 -2.77
N VAL A 75 4.41 3.42 -2.78
CA VAL A 75 5.01 4.03 -3.97
C VAL A 75 5.27 2.98 -5.05
N ILE A 76 5.91 1.87 -4.69
CA ILE A 76 6.29 0.80 -5.62
C ILE A 76 5.05 0.22 -6.31
N MET A 77 4.00 -0.09 -5.54
CA MET A 77 2.80 -0.73 -6.09
C MET A 77 1.91 0.27 -6.83
N THR A 78 1.90 1.54 -6.43
CA THR A 78 1.24 2.58 -7.22
C THR A 78 1.89 2.72 -8.59
N GLU A 79 3.22 2.76 -8.66
CA GLU A 79 3.91 2.90 -9.94
C GLU A 79 3.81 1.63 -10.78
N ASN A 80 3.85 0.44 -10.17
CA ASN A 80 3.58 -0.80 -10.89
C ASN A 80 2.17 -0.86 -11.47
N TYR A 81 1.16 -0.35 -10.77
CA TYR A 81 -0.19 -0.23 -11.32
C TYR A 81 -0.25 0.74 -12.51
N ARG A 82 0.45 1.88 -12.42
CA ARG A 82 0.39 2.93 -13.46
C ARG A 82 1.15 2.57 -14.73
N SER A 83 2.34 2.00 -14.60
CA SER A 83 3.27 1.80 -15.72
C SER A 83 3.94 0.42 -15.72
N GLY A 84 3.90 -0.30 -14.60
CA GLY A 84 4.66 -1.53 -14.41
C GLY A 84 6.17 -1.33 -14.24
N LEU A 85 6.64 -0.08 -14.04
CA LEU A 85 8.07 0.26 -14.08
C LEU A 85 8.96 -0.63 -13.21
N VAL A 86 8.62 -0.81 -11.93
CA VAL A 86 9.47 -1.58 -11.01
C VAL A 86 9.50 -3.05 -11.41
N TRP A 87 8.35 -3.61 -11.79
CA TRP A 87 8.29 -4.97 -12.32
C TRP A 87 9.08 -5.14 -13.62
N GLN A 88 9.04 -4.18 -14.53
CA GLN A 88 9.82 -4.21 -15.77
C GLN A 88 11.33 -4.11 -15.49
N LEU A 89 11.74 -3.27 -14.53
CA LEU A 89 13.14 -3.18 -14.07
C LEU A 89 13.61 -4.48 -13.41
N MET A 90 12.80 -5.08 -12.55
CA MET A 90 13.14 -6.37 -11.95
C MET A 90 13.23 -7.46 -13.02
N ARG A 91 12.39 -7.40 -14.04
CA ARG A 91 12.34 -8.36 -15.13
C ARG A 91 13.57 -8.28 -16.04
N SER A 92 14.06 -7.07 -16.29
CA SER A 92 15.25 -6.85 -17.11
C SER A 92 16.54 -7.24 -16.39
N CYS A 93 16.50 -7.58 -15.10
CA CYS A 93 17.64 -8.11 -14.36
C CYS A 93 17.86 -9.60 -14.69
N PRO A 94 18.94 -9.96 -15.42
CA PRO A 94 19.18 -11.35 -15.81
C PRO A 94 19.42 -12.26 -14.61
N TYR A 95 19.97 -11.74 -13.51
CA TYR A 95 20.20 -12.51 -12.29
C TYR A 95 18.90 -12.91 -11.59
N LEU A 96 17.89 -12.02 -11.58
CA LEU A 96 16.57 -12.34 -11.01
C LEU A 96 15.84 -13.37 -11.87
N ALA A 97 15.81 -13.16 -13.19
CA ALA A 97 15.19 -14.09 -14.12
C ALA A 97 15.82 -15.49 -14.05
N LEU A 98 17.15 -15.57 -14.10
CA LEU A 98 17.88 -16.83 -14.00
C LEU A 98 17.67 -17.50 -12.63
N GLY A 99 17.64 -16.73 -11.55
CA GLY A 99 17.37 -17.23 -10.21
C GLY A 99 15.98 -17.88 -10.12
N LEU A 100 14.95 -17.22 -10.66
CA LEU A 100 13.59 -17.74 -10.70
C LEU A 100 13.48 -19.00 -11.58
N GLN A 101 14.11 -19.02 -12.76
CA GLN A 101 14.16 -20.21 -13.62
C GLN A 101 14.82 -21.39 -12.92
N ARG A 102 15.95 -21.18 -12.22
CA ARG A 102 16.63 -22.21 -11.44
C ARG A 102 15.80 -22.73 -10.26
N ALA A 103 14.90 -21.90 -9.74
CA ALA A 103 13.93 -22.29 -8.72
C ALA A 103 12.68 -23.00 -9.29
N GLY A 104 12.62 -23.22 -10.61
CA GLY A 104 11.52 -23.93 -11.28
C GLY A 104 10.32 -23.07 -11.64
N PHE A 105 10.44 -21.73 -11.58
CA PHE A 105 9.40 -20.84 -12.09
C PHE A 105 9.45 -20.76 -13.62
N GLU A 106 8.28 -20.80 -14.24
CA GLU A 106 8.12 -20.78 -15.70
C GLU A 106 6.95 -19.88 -16.12
N GLY A 107 6.95 -19.45 -17.39
CA GLY A 107 5.83 -18.74 -18.00
C GLY A 107 5.62 -17.29 -17.54
N GLY A 108 4.51 -16.69 -18.01
CA GLY A 108 4.02 -15.38 -17.58
C GLY A 108 5.06 -14.27 -17.61
N TRP A 109 5.33 -13.71 -16.43
CA TRP A 109 6.29 -12.62 -16.23
C TRP A 109 7.72 -12.98 -16.67
N LEU A 110 8.10 -14.27 -16.72
CA LEU A 110 9.43 -14.67 -17.19
C LEU A 110 9.52 -14.74 -18.72
N THR A 111 8.42 -15.03 -19.41
CA THR A 111 8.44 -15.38 -20.86
C THR A 111 7.67 -14.43 -21.76
N ALA A 112 6.92 -13.46 -21.23
CA ALA A 112 6.17 -12.47 -22.02
C ALA A 112 7.09 -11.52 -22.80
N VAL A 113 7.68 -11.96 -23.92
CA VAL A 113 8.56 -11.12 -24.75
C VAL A 113 7.79 -9.85 -25.15
N GLY A 114 8.43 -8.69 -24.98
CA GLY A 114 7.94 -7.44 -25.57
C GLY A 114 8.08 -7.46 -27.08
#